data_AF-A0A067G2U5-F1
#
_entry.id   AF-A0A067G2U5-F1
#
_cell.length_a   1.000
_cell.length_b   1.000
_cell.length_c   1.000
_cell.angle_alpha   90.00
_cell.angle_beta   90.00
_cell.angle_gamma   90.00
#
_symmetry.space_group_name_H-M   'P 1'
#
loop_
_entity.id
_entity.type
_entity.pdbx_description
1 polymer ?
#
loop_
_entity_poly.entity_id
_entity_poly.type
_entity_poly.pdbx_seq_one_letter_code
_entity_poly.pdbx_strand_id
1 'polypeptide(L)'
;MERVKEEEVKEGVASIALLPNGSISGHFIQLPHSICYGLHGTELACERECSRGEDYRLIKLAIIDYNKKKEHDVIVECRGHDAARFNNINHAHGWEKDVSGMVEQEQEKNKIAVSFECETLKAEKVAEDHIKQYMPKLAGLDAVVNIGKMRISGLDIEAEEDV
;
A
#
# COMPACT_ATOMS: atom_id res chain seq x y z
N MET A 1 2.06 -13.47 -33.73
CA MET A 1 2.89 -12.84 -32.68
C MET A 1 1.95 -12.11 -31.75
N GLU A 2 1.55 -12.76 -30.65
CA GLU A 2 0.90 -12.05 -29.56
C GLU A 2 1.92 -11.08 -28.97
N ARG A 3 1.58 -9.79 -28.92
CA ARG A 3 2.38 -8.82 -28.17
C ARG A 3 2.13 -9.13 -26.70
N VAL A 4 3.11 -9.69 -26.02
CA VAL A 4 3.14 -9.66 -24.56
C VAL A 4 3.10 -8.17 -24.20
N LYS A 5 1.97 -7.68 -23.66
CA LYS A 5 1.93 -6.35 -23.05
C LYS A 5 2.97 -6.40 -21.93
N GLU A 6 4.08 -5.70 -22.09
CA GLU A 6 5.00 -5.47 -20.97
C GLU A 6 4.17 -4.86 -19.83
N GLU A 7 4.24 -5.46 -18.65
CA GLU A 7 3.56 -4.94 -17.48
C GLU A 7 4.08 -3.53 -17.22
N GLU A 8 3.20 -2.53 -17.38
CA GLU A 8 3.60 -1.15 -17.14
C GLU A 8 3.93 -0.98 -15.65
N VAL A 9 5.18 -0.65 -15.36
CA VAL A 9 5.60 -0.32 -14.01
C VAL A 9 5.45 1.19 -13.80
N LYS A 10 4.63 1.55 -12.81
CA LYS A 10 4.40 2.91 -12.38
C LYS A 10 5.38 3.23 -11.26
N GLU A 11 6.27 4.18 -11.49
CA GLU A 11 7.28 4.61 -10.53
C GLU A 11 7.04 6.07 -10.14
N GLY A 12 7.36 6.41 -8.89
CA GLY A 12 7.18 7.78 -8.41
C GLY A 12 7.33 7.92 -6.90
N VAL A 13 6.64 8.89 -6.33
CA VAL A 13 6.74 9.26 -4.92
C VAL A 13 5.41 9.08 -4.23
N ALA A 14 5.41 8.42 -3.07
CA ALA A 14 4.26 8.32 -2.19
C ALA A 14 4.43 9.18 -0.94
N SER A 15 3.31 9.73 -0.46
CA SER A 15 3.19 10.32 0.86
C SER A 15 2.07 9.60 1.61
N ILE A 16 2.41 8.94 2.70
CA ILE A 16 1.54 8.03 3.45
C ILE A 16 1.50 8.45 4.90
N ALA A 17 0.33 8.84 5.38
CA ALA A 17 0.04 9.01 6.79
C ALA A 17 -0.23 7.63 7.43
N LEU A 18 0.46 7.34 8.53
CA LEU A 18 0.19 6.19 9.40
C LEU A 18 -0.55 6.69 10.64
N LEU A 19 -1.77 6.21 10.83
CA LEU A 19 -2.62 6.55 11.97
C LEU A 19 -2.27 5.67 13.18
N PRO A 20 -2.54 6.13 14.42
CA PRO A 20 -2.26 5.37 15.64
C PRO A 20 -2.94 4.00 15.72
N ASN A 21 -4.05 3.82 15.00
CA ASN A 21 -4.77 2.55 14.91
C ASN A 21 -4.18 1.55 13.89
N GLY A 22 -3.02 1.87 13.29
CA GLY A 22 -2.35 1.03 12.29
C GLY A 22 -2.87 1.20 10.85
N SER A 23 -3.97 1.92 10.64
CA SER A 23 -4.45 2.23 9.29
C SER A 23 -3.57 3.28 8.61
N ILE A 24 -3.51 3.23 7.28
CA ILE A 24 -2.72 4.13 6.46
C ILE A 24 -3.60 4.85 5.45
N SER A 25 -3.26 6.09 5.14
CA SER A 25 -3.90 6.84 4.06
C SER A 25 -2.91 7.77 3.41
N GLY A 26 -2.99 7.93 2.10
CA GLY A 26 -1.99 8.69 1.37
C GLY A 26 -2.28 8.82 -0.10
N HIS A 27 -1.26 9.25 -0.82
CA HIS A 27 -1.29 9.34 -2.28
C HIS A 27 0.06 8.93 -2.86
N PHE A 28 0.00 8.37 -4.06
CA PHE A 28 1.14 8.05 -4.91
C PHE A 28 1.09 8.90 -6.17
N ILE A 29 2.17 9.62 -6.46
CA ILE A 29 2.30 10.43 -7.67
C ILE A 29 3.28 9.72 -8.60
N GLN A 30 2.74 9.14 -9.67
CA GLN A 30 3.52 8.53 -10.75
C GLN A 30 4.26 9.63 -11.53
N LEU A 31 5.57 9.44 -11.70
CA LEU A 31 6.43 10.30 -12.49
C LEU A 31 6.76 9.64 -13.85
N PRO A 32 7.07 10.44 -14.89
CA PRO A 32 7.00 11.91 -14.95
C PRO A 32 5.59 12.45 -15.20
N HIS A 33 4.60 11.57 -15.43
CA HIS A 33 3.25 11.95 -15.89
C HIS A 33 2.39 12.68 -14.85
N SER A 34 2.84 12.77 -13.60
CA SER A 34 2.13 13.42 -12.49
C SER A 34 0.72 12.88 -12.26
N ILE A 35 0.53 11.57 -12.48
CA ILE A 35 -0.75 10.90 -12.24
C ILE A 35 -0.82 10.56 -10.76
N CYS A 36 -1.91 10.98 -10.10
CA CYS A 36 -2.13 10.76 -8.68
C CYS A 36 -3.05 9.56 -8.45
N TYR A 37 -2.62 8.66 -7.57
CA TYR A 37 -3.38 7.51 -7.09
C TYR A 37 -3.65 7.69 -5.60
N GLY A 38 -4.84 7.33 -5.16
CA GLY A 38 -5.18 7.27 -3.74
C GLY A 38 -4.65 5.98 -3.11
N LEU A 39 -4.17 6.08 -1.88
CA LEU A 39 -3.76 4.93 -1.08
C LEU A 39 -4.60 4.91 0.20
N HIS A 40 -5.22 3.77 0.50
CA HIS A 40 -5.91 3.55 1.76
C HIS A 40 -5.64 2.13 2.23
N GLY A 41 -5.23 1.94 3.46
CA GLY A 41 -4.90 0.62 3.97
C GLY A 41 -5.41 0.40 5.38
N THR A 42 -5.93 -0.80 5.61
CA THR A 42 -6.35 -1.27 6.93
C THR A 42 -5.49 -2.44 7.37
N GLU A 43 -5.02 -2.41 8.61
CA GLU A 43 -4.30 -3.54 9.20
C GLU A 43 -5.23 -4.76 9.28
N LEU A 44 -4.75 -5.90 8.80
CA LEU A 44 -5.42 -7.19 8.98
C LEU A 44 -4.97 -7.76 10.33
N ALA A 45 -5.93 -7.97 11.23
CA ALA A 45 -5.67 -8.61 12.51
C ALA A 45 -5.37 -10.09 12.26
N CYS A 46 -4.19 -10.56 12.65
CA CYS A 46 -3.82 -11.97 12.57
C CYS A 46 -2.93 -12.34 13.76
N GLU A 47 -3.00 -13.60 14.21
CA GLU A 47 -2.08 -14.11 15.22
C GLU A 47 -0.64 -14.11 14.65
N ARG A 48 0.24 -13.36 15.33
CA ARG A 48 1.64 -13.19 14.92
C ARG A 48 2.38 -14.52 15.05
N GLU A 49 2.96 -15.01 13.97
CA GLU A 49 3.95 -16.08 14.09
C GLU A 49 5.17 -15.52 14.84
N CYS A 50 5.50 -16.10 16.01
CA CYS A 50 6.55 -15.64 16.94
C CYS A 50 7.97 -15.51 16.33
N SER A 51 8.17 -15.87 15.06
CA SER A 51 9.44 -15.80 14.33
C SER A 51 9.63 -14.50 13.53
N ARG A 52 8.55 -13.74 13.27
CA ARG A 52 8.60 -12.45 12.56
C ARG A 52 8.49 -11.33 13.61
N GLY A 53 9.49 -10.44 13.65
CA GLY A 53 9.65 -9.43 14.72
C GLY A 53 8.43 -8.50 14.90
N GLU A 54 8.40 -7.76 16.01
CA GLU A 54 7.25 -6.96 16.48
C GLU A 54 6.75 -5.89 15.49
N ASP A 55 7.56 -5.53 14.48
CA ASP A 55 7.29 -4.50 13.48
C ASP A 55 6.65 -5.02 12.17
N TYR A 56 6.11 -6.24 12.19
CA TYR A 56 5.55 -6.89 11.02
C TYR A 56 4.01 -6.85 11.03
N ARG A 57 3.40 -6.30 9.98
CA ARG A 57 1.94 -6.17 9.83
C ARG A 57 1.50 -6.52 8.41
N LEU A 58 0.28 -7.06 8.25
CA LEU A 58 -0.37 -7.12 6.95
C LEU A 58 -1.33 -5.95 6.79
N ILE A 59 -1.30 -5.35 5.62
CA ILE A 59 -2.21 -4.27 5.25
C ILE A 59 -2.96 -4.71 4.02
N LYS A 60 -4.30 -4.68 4.09
CA LYS A 60 -5.14 -4.67 2.90
C LYS A 60 -5.10 -3.26 2.35
N LEU A 61 -4.36 -3.06 1.26
CA LEU A 61 -4.11 -1.77 0.62
C LEU A 61 -5.02 -1.63 -0.61
N ALA A 62 -5.91 -0.64 -0.57
CA ALA A 62 -6.67 -0.16 -1.70
C ALA A 62 -5.86 0.91 -2.45
N ILE A 63 -5.65 0.68 -3.75
CA ILE A 63 -5.04 1.61 -4.69
C ILE A 63 -6.14 2.15 -5.60
N ILE A 64 -6.37 3.45 -5.53
CA ILE A 64 -7.48 4.12 -6.22
C ILE A 64 -6.94 4.92 -7.40
N ASP A 65 -7.30 4.51 -8.62
CA ASP A 65 -7.10 5.31 -9.83
C ASP A 65 -8.28 6.27 -9.99
N TYR A 66 -8.07 7.54 -9.65
CA TYR A 66 -9.10 8.58 -9.75
C TYR A 66 -9.50 8.89 -11.20
N ASN A 67 -8.61 8.68 -12.17
CA ASN A 67 -8.88 8.97 -13.57
C ASN A 67 -9.81 7.91 -14.17
N LYS A 68 -9.56 6.63 -13.84
CA LYS A 68 -10.38 5.51 -14.29
C LYS A 68 -11.55 5.20 -13.36
N LYS A 69 -11.61 5.84 -12.18
CA LYS A 69 -12.56 5.55 -11.10
C LYS A 69 -12.56 4.06 -10.73
N LYS A 70 -11.37 3.48 -10.68
CA LYS A 70 -11.15 2.06 -10.39
C LYS A 70 -10.37 1.92 -9.09
N GLU A 71 -10.74 0.91 -8.31
CA GLU A 71 -10.07 0.56 -7.07
C GLU A 71 -9.53 -0.86 -7.21
N HIS A 72 -8.32 -1.08 -6.71
CA HIS A 72 -7.67 -2.37 -6.66
C HIS A 72 -7.22 -2.65 -5.23
N ASP A 73 -7.63 -3.79 -4.70
CA ASP A 73 -7.16 -4.29 -3.41
C ASP A 73 -5.92 -5.17 -3.61
N VAL A 74 -4.93 -4.99 -2.75
CA VAL A 74 -3.74 -5.85 -2.67
C VAL A 74 -3.31 -6.01 -1.22
N ILE A 75 -2.87 -7.21 -0.85
CA ILE A 75 -2.34 -7.44 0.50
C ILE A 75 -0.82 -7.26 0.46
N VAL A 76 -0.32 -6.36 1.31
CA VAL A 76 1.11 -6.04 1.42
C VAL A 76 1.63 -6.32 2.81
N GLU A 77 2.90 -6.71 2.88
CA GLU A 77 3.67 -6.72 4.11
C GLU A 77 4.12 -5.29 4.41
N CYS A 78 3.74 -4.80 5.59
CA CYS A 78 4.25 -3.58 6.18
C CYS A 78 5.35 -3.91 7.20
N ARG A 79 6.50 -3.26 7.07
CA ARG A 79 7.64 -3.43 7.98
C ARG A 79 8.12 -2.09 8.53
N GLY A 80 8.60 -2.16 9.78
CA GLY A 80 9.06 -1.01 10.55
C GLY A 80 7.92 -0.40 11.33
N HIS A 81 8.20 0.00 12.58
CA HIS A 81 7.22 0.54 13.52
C HIS A 81 6.35 1.66 12.92
N ASP A 82 6.96 2.47 12.04
CA ASP A 82 6.36 3.65 11.43
C ASP A 82 5.85 3.39 10.01
N ALA A 83 5.65 2.13 9.57
CA ALA A 83 5.26 1.80 8.19
C ALA A 83 6.27 2.26 7.12
N ALA A 84 7.56 2.15 7.44
CA ALA A 84 8.65 2.64 6.60
C ALA A 84 8.77 1.87 5.27
N ARG A 85 8.25 0.64 5.18
CA ARG A 85 8.38 -0.21 3.98
C ARG A 85 7.11 -1.01 3.70
N PHE A 86 6.69 -1.03 2.43
CA PHE A 86 5.70 -1.99 1.93
C PHE A 86 6.34 -2.87 0.87
N ASN A 87 6.02 -4.17 0.89
CA ASN A 87 6.36 -5.10 -0.17
C ASN A 87 5.23 -6.14 -0.35
N ASN A 88 5.15 -6.77 -1.52
CA ASN A 88 4.34 -7.97 -1.68
C ASN A 88 4.70 -9.04 -0.63
N ILE A 89 3.72 -9.88 -0.30
CA ILE A 89 3.95 -11.06 0.53
C ILE A 89 4.84 -12.05 -0.22
N ASN A 90 6.05 -12.25 0.29
CA ASN A 90 7.01 -13.19 -0.29
C ASN A 90 6.74 -14.64 0.13
N HIS A 91 6.09 -14.86 1.28
CA HIS A 91 5.73 -16.19 1.80
C HIS A 91 4.61 -16.12 2.84
N ALA A 92 3.47 -16.75 2.53
CA ALA A 92 2.31 -16.92 3.41
C ALA A 92 2.43 -18.17 4.34
N HIS A 93 3.59 -18.82 4.40
CA HIS A 93 3.79 -19.89 5.38
C HIS A 93 3.73 -19.32 6.79
N GLY A 94 2.76 -19.80 7.58
CA GLY A 94 2.64 -19.51 9.00
C GLY A 94 1.40 -18.75 9.47
N TRP A 95 0.55 -18.31 8.54
CA TRP A 95 -0.67 -17.58 8.88
C TRP A 95 -1.83 -18.51 9.21
N GLU A 96 -2.79 -18.01 9.97
CA GLU A 96 -4.10 -18.67 10.10
C GLU A 96 -4.67 -18.99 8.71
N LYS A 97 -5.38 -20.12 8.63
CA LYS A 97 -5.89 -20.62 7.34
C LYS A 97 -6.79 -19.60 6.64
N ASP A 98 -7.51 -18.79 7.40
CA ASP A 98 -8.43 -17.78 6.88
C ASP A 98 -7.67 -16.62 6.21
N VAL A 99 -6.55 -16.19 6.80
CA VAL A 99 -5.68 -15.13 6.24
C VAL A 99 -4.89 -15.67 5.05
N SER A 100 -4.37 -16.90 5.16
CA SER A 100 -3.66 -17.57 4.07
C SER A 100 -4.56 -17.71 2.84
N GLY A 101 -5.81 -18.14 3.03
CA GLY A 101 -6.79 -18.25 1.95
C GLY A 101 -7.16 -16.91 1.32
N MET A 102 -7.29 -15.83 2.11
CA MET A 102 -7.50 -14.48 1.58
C MET A 102 -6.29 -13.98 0.79
N VAL A 103 -5.07 -14.21 1.28
CA VAL A 103 -3.83 -13.83 0.58
C VAL A 103 -3.70 -14.60 -0.73
N GLU A 104 -3.91 -15.91 -0.72
CA GLU A 104 -3.85 -16.75 -1.90
C GLU A 104 -4.91 -16.33 -2.94
N GLN A 105 -6.16 -16.08 -2.51
CA GLN A 105 -7.22 -15.61 -3.41
C GLN A 105 -6.93 -14.23 -4.02
N GLU A 106 -6.47 -13.26 -3.22
CA GLU A 106 -6.13 -11.92 -3.71
C GLU A 106 -4.88 -11.95 -4.61
N GLN A 107 -3.88 -12.81 -4.32
CA GLN A 107 -2.70 -12.97 -5.16
C GLN A 107 -2.98 -13.71 -6.47
N GLU A 108 -3.87 -14.71 -6.47
CA GLU A 108 -4.29 -15.41 -7.69
C GLU A 108 -5.12 -14.51 -8.61
N LYS A 109 -5.94 -13.61 -8.04
CA LYS A 109 -6.76 -12.66 -8.80
C LYS A 109 -6.00 -11.41 -9.26
N ASN A 110 -5.07 -10.91 -8.45
CA ASN A 110 -4.37 -9.65 -8.73
C ASN A 110 -2.86 -9.88 -8.86
N LYS A 111 -2.36 -9.77 -10.10
CA LYS A 111 -0.91 -9.71 -10.42
C LYS A 111 -0.28 -8.35 -10.07
N ILE A 112 -0.81 -7.68 -9.04
CA ILE A 112 -0.35 -6.35 -8.65
C ILE A 112 0.86 -6.48 -7.74
N ALA A 113 1.98 -5.91 -8.16
CA ALA A 113 3.16 -5.79 -7.32
C ALA A 113 3.29 -4.37 -6.78
N VAL A 114 3.57 -4.24 -5.48
CA VAL A 114 3.77 -2.98 -4.78
C VAL A 114 5.07 -3.03 -3.99
N SER A 115 5.90 -2.01 -4.16
CA SER A 115 6.98 -1.72 -3.23
C SER A 115 6.96 -0.25 -2.83
N PHE A 116 7.24 0.01 -1.55
CA PHE A 116 7.42 1.34 -0.99
C PHE A 116 8.63 1.34 -0.06
N GLU A 117 9.46 2.37 -0.17
CA GLU A 117 10.56 2.61 0.76
C GLU A 117 10.56 4.07 1.18
N CYS A 118 10.37 4.29 2.48
CA CYS A 118 10.42 5.61 3.11
C CYS A 118 11.83 6.20 3.01
N GLU A 119 11.90 7.45 2.56
CA GLU A 119 13.12 8.27 2.51
C GLU A 119 13.06 9.40 3.54
N THR A 120 11.86 9.80 3.97
CA THR A 120 11.64 10.88 4.94
C THR A 120 10.44 10.57 5.82
N LEU A 121 10.70 10.44 7.13
CA LEU A 121 9.67 10.37 8.16
C LEU A 121 9.43 11.76 8.75
N LYS A 122 8.17 12.17 8.80
CA LYS A 122 7.72 13.37 9.51
C LYS A 122 6.90 12.94 10.72
N ALA A 123 7.14 13.60 11.85
CA ALA A 123 6.42 13.40 13.09
C ALA A 123 5.98 14.74 13.70
N GLU A 124 5.10 14.66 14.70
CA GLU A 124 4.63 15.79 15.50
C GLU A 124 4.17 16.97 14.62
N LYS A 125 4.61 18.19 14.93
CA LYS A 125 4.24 19.41 14.21
C LYS A 125 4.54 19.33 12.71
N VAL A 126 5.64 18.69 12.31
CA VAL A 126 6.03 18.60 10.90
C VAL A 126 5.09 17.66 10.12
N ALA A 127 4.64 16.58 10.76
CA ALA A 127 3.61 15.71 10.20
C ALA A 127 2.26 16.44 10.13
N GLU A 128 1.86 17.09 11.21
CA GLU A 128 0.58 17.80 11.31
C GLU A 128 0.47 18.95 10.27
N ASP A 129 1.54 19.73 10.08
CA ASP A 129 1.57 20.78 9.06
C ASP A 129 1.48 20.19 7.64
N HIS A 130 2.13 19.05 7.39
CA HIS A 130 2.01 18.34 6.12
C HIS A 130 0.59 17.79 5.91
N ILE A 131 -0.02 17.19 6.93
CA ILE A 131 -1.37 16.63 6.89
C ILE A 131 -2.38 17.74 6.61
N LYS A 132 -2.30 18.88 7.28
CA LYS A 132 -3.18 20.03 7.03
C LYS A 132 -3.13 20.50 5.58
N GLN A 133 -1.96 20.44 4.96
CA GLN A 133 -1.78 20.89 3.58
C GLN A 133 -2.27 19.87 2.55
N TYR A 134 -1.95 18.59 2.73
CA TYR A 134 -2.12 17.57 1.68
C TYR A 134 -3.19 16.51 1.98
N MET A 135 -3.53 16.30 3.25
CA MET A 135 -4.47 15.29 3.72
C MET A 135 -5.38 15.85 4.84
N PRO A 136 -6.08 16.98 4.64
CA PRO A 136 -6.67 17.78 5.72
C PRO A 136 -7.71 17.02 6.56
N LYS A 137 -8.32 15.97 6.02
CA LYS A 137 -9.28 15.11 6.76
C LYS A 137 -8.63 14.31 7.89
N LEU A 138 -7.30 14.18 7.90
CA LEU A 138 -6.55 13.44 8.92
C LEU A 138 -5.92 14.36 9.98
N ALA A 139 -6.12 15.68 9.88
CA ALA A 139 -5.52 16.64 10.81
C ALA A 139 -6.01 16.40 12.24
N GLY A 140 -5.09 16.44 13.21
CA GLY A 140 -5.38 16.18 14.62
C GLY A 140 -5.59 14.71 14.99
N LEU A 141 -5.34 13.77 14.07
CA LEU A 141 -5.40 12.32 14.34
C LEU A 141 -4.06 11.72 14.79
N ASP A 142 -3.08 12.57 15.11
CA ASP A 142 -1.75 12.17 15.61
C ASP A 142 -1.02 11.17 14.69
N ALA A 143 -1.14 11.40 13.38
CA ALA A 143 -0.51 10.55 12.38
C ALA A 143 0.94 10.97 12.13
N VAL A 144 1.82 10.00 11.87
CA VAL A 144 3.15 10.25 11.27
C VAL A 144 3.05 10.15 9.75
N VAL A 145 3.95 10.81 9.01
CA VAL A 145 3.94 10.79 7.53
C VAL A 145 5.25 10.25 6.99
N ASN A 146 5.15 9.18 6.20
CA ASN A 146 6.25 8.62 5.43
C ASN A 146 6.20 9.14 4.00
N ILE A 147 7.32 9.67 3.52
CA ILE A 147 7.49 10.09 2.13
C ILE A 147 8.63 9.28 1.54
N GLY A 148 8.42 8.72 0.35
CA GLY A 148 9.46 7.89 -0.27
C GLY A 148 9.08 7.36 -1.64
N LYS A 149 9.97 6.53 -2.18
CA LYS A 149 9.80 5.93 -3.50
C LYS A 149 8.77 4.82 -3.45
N MET A 150 7.89 4.80 -4.45
CA MET A 150 6.92 3.74 -4.63
C MET A 150 6.95 3.22 -6.07
N ARG A 151 6.79 1.91 -6.22
CA ARG A 151 6.63 1.22 -7.50
C ARG A 151 5.39 0.35 -7.45
N ILE A 152 4.57 0.44 -8.50
CA ILE A 152 3.35 -0.37 -8.66
C ILE A 152 3.37 -0.97 -10.07
N SER A 153 3.23 -2.29 -10.21
CA SER A 153 3.01 -2.97 -11.49
C SER A 153 1.70 -3.74 -11.49
N GLY A 154 1.19 -4.09 -12.66
CA GLY A 154 -0.03 -4.90 -12.81
C GLY A 154 -1.36 -4.15 -12.64
N LEU A 155 -1.35 -2.84 -12.35
CA LEU A 155 -2.57 -2.04 -12.16
C LEU A 155 -3.44 -1.92 -13.42
N ASP A 156 -2.83 -2.00 -14.61
CA ASP A 156 -3.53 -1.90 -15.90
C ASP A 156 -4.07 -3.25 -16.41
N ILE A 157 -3.91 -4.32 -15.64
CA ILE A 157 -4.51 -5.61 -15.96
C ILE A 157 -6.00 -5.47 -15.66
N GLU A 158 -6.82 -5.57 -16.72
CA GLU A 158 -8.25 -5.76 -16.56
C GLU A 158 -8.42 -7.06 -15.78
N ALA A 159 -8.77 -6.94 -14.49
CA ALA A 159 -9.34 -8.07 -13.76
C ALA A 159 -10.48 -8.57 -14.66
N GLU A 160 -10.34 -9.79 -15.17
CA GLU A 160 -11.36 -10.40 -16.02
C GLU A 160 -12.69 -10.27 -15.28
N GLU A 161 -13.66 -9.60 -15.91
CA GLU A 161 -15.01 -9.58 -15.38
C GLU A 161 -15.50 -11.02 -15.39
N ASP A 162 -15.58 -11.64 -14.21
CA ASP A 162 -16.23 -12.94 -14.04
C ASP A 162 -17.67 -12.80 -14.57
N VAL A 163 -17.95 -13.38 -15.75
CA VAL A 163 -19.28 -13.48 -16.39
C VAL A 163 -20.09 -14.60 -15.76
#